data_AF-A0A7S4A856-F1
#
_entry.id   AF-A0A7S4A856-F1
#
_cell.length_a   1.000
_cell.length_b   1.000
_cell.length_c   1.000
_cell.angle_alpha   90.00
_cell.angle_beta   90.00
_cell.angle_gamma   90.00
#
_symmetry.space_group_name_H-M   'P 1'
#
loop_
_entity.id
_entity.type
_entity.pdbx_description
1 polymer ?
#
loop_
_entity_poly.entity_id
_entity_poly.type
_entity_poly.pdbx_seq_one_letter_code
_entity_poly.pdbx_strand_id
1 'polypeptide(L)'
;MSEDAADETAIAAAIFAVDVALPFDPYTTKRVEPGGRLVLRCARNLNLNEDEVFDALAAYKQFMVLKAVCKDFDATKLSPPPLVDEIWHEHILDTRGYRAFCDAAFKQFVDHDPDGVLDCGARRVRRERTLHKLKECFEDEYDRHIWTYPLENSFKRKYAVVRDEQGPQPSTSGGSLNIRVRSASGREEYFKVMPTTPLERVFDAWSTQVGVCAASVRFLFDGSRVRCDQTPADIGMEDGDQLDCIAEMRGC
;
A
#
# COMPACT_ATOMS: atom_id res chain seq x y z
N MET A 1 -10.33 -25.36 27.25
CA MET A 1 -9.68 -26.08 26.13
C MET A 1 -10.70 -26.16 25.00
N SER A 2 -10.57 -25.36 23.92
CA SER A 2 -11.13 -25.64 22.56
C SER A 2 -11.56 -24.45 21.67
N GLU A 3 -11.16 -23.20 21.91
CA GLU A 3 -11.33 -22.13 20.87
C GLU A 3 -10.06 -21.91 20.04
N ASP A 4 -8.88 -21.89 20.67
CA ASP A 4 -7.61 -21.58 19.99
C ASP A 4 -7.20 -22.59 18.90
N ALA A 5 -7.50 -23.89 19.10
CA ALA A 5 -7.12 -24.94 18.15
C ALA A 5 -7.89 -24.90 16.81
N ALA A 6 -9.08 -24.30 16.80
CA ALA A 6 -9.88 -24.16 15.58
C ALA A 6 -9.33 -23.06 14.67
N ASP A 7 -8.72 -22.02 15.25
CA ASP A 7 -8.14 -20.89 14.52
C ASP A 7 -6.80 -21.28 13.87
N GLU A 8 -5.94 -22.01 14.61
CA GLU A 8 -4.69 -22.56 14.07
C GLU A 8 -4.92 -23.49 12.87
N THR A 9 -5.95 -24.35 12.94
CA THR A 9 -6.30 -25.25 11.84
C THR A 9 -6.75 -24.47 10.59
N ALA A 10 -7.49 -23.37 10.78
CA ALA A 10 -7.94 -22.51 9.68
C ALA A 10 -6.77 -21.74 9.04
N ILE A 11 -5.84 -21.24 9.84
CA ILE A 11 -4.63 -20.56 9.37
C ILE A 11 -3.78 -21.53 8.54
N ALA A 12 -3.50 -22.73 9.06
CA ALA A 12 -2.72 -23.75 8.34
C ALA A 12 -3.37 -24.17 7.01
N ALA A 13 -4.70 -24.34 7.01
CA ALA A 13 -5.45 -24.64 5.79
C ALA A 13 -5.37 -23.51 4.76
N ALA A 14 -5.44 -22.25 5.20
CA ALA A 14 -5.31 -21.09 4.32
C ALA A 14 -3.90 -20.96 3.74
N ILE A 15 -2.86 -21.18 4.54
CA ILE A 15 -1.45 -21.22 4.08
C ILE A 15 -1.29 -22.27 2.99
N PHE A 16 -1.71 -23.51 3.26
CA PHE A 16 -1.62 -24.61 2.31
C PHE A 16 -2.37 -24.31 1.00
N ALA A 17 -3.59 -23.79 1.09
CA ALA A 17 -4.39 -23.46 -0.09
C ALA A 17 -3.73 -22.38 -0.97
N VAL A 18 -3.17 -21.33 -0.35
CA VAL A 18 -2.46 -20.25 -1.07
C VAL A 18 -1.18 -20.77 -1.72
N ASP A 19 -0.40 -21.59 -1.03
CA ASP A 19 0.85 -22.13 -1.56
C ASP A 19 0.64 -23.07 -2.75
N VAL A 20 -0.38 -23.94 -2.66
CA VAL A 20 -0.75 -24.84 -3.76
C VAL A 20 -1.31 -24.06 -4.95
N ALA A 21 -2.09 -23.01 -4.71
CA ALA A 21 -2.68 -22.20 -5.78
C ALA A 21 -1.67 -21.30 -6.50
N LEU A 22 -0.61 -20.88 -5.81
CA LEU A 22 0.46 -20.05 -6.37
C LEU A 22 1.84 -20.68 -6.11
N PRO A 23 2.15 -21.80 -6.79
CA PRO A 23 3.44 -22.43 -6.62
C PRO A 23 4.52 -21.53 -7.23
N PHE A 24 5.52 -21.20 -6.43
CA PHE A 24 6.79 -20.67 -6.92
C PHE A 24 7.90 -21.28 -6.07
N ASP A 25 8.94 -21.78 -6.74
CA ASP A 25 10.14 -22.30 -6.09
C ASP A 25 11.28 -21.31 -6.37
N PRO A 26 11.89 -20.72 -5.33
CA PRO A 26 13.02 -19.79 -5.49
C PRO A 26 14.26 -20.41 -6.13
N TYR A 27 14.38 -21.74 -6.09
CA TYR A 27 15.52 -22.48 -6.63
C TYR A 27 15.21 -23.22 -7.94
N THR A 28 13.93 -23.40 -8.29
CA THR A 28 13.53 -24.09 -9.53
C THR A 28 12.40 -23.36 -10.26
N THR A 29 12.69 -22.25 -10.94
CA THR A 29 11.71 -21.70 -11.89
C THR A 29 11.97 -22.19 -13.30
N LYS A 30 10.97 -22.86 -13.89
CA LYS A 30 10.82 -22.84 -15.35
C LYS A 30 9.47 -22.25 -15.65
N ARG A 31 9.43 -20.92 -15.87
CA ARG A 31 8.58 -20.05 -16.74
C ARG A 31 7.12 -20.43 -17.08
N VAL A 32 6.61 -21.57 -16.64
CA VAL A 32 5.42 -22.28 -17.08
C VAL A 32 4.40 -22.36 -15.94
N GLU A 33 4.87 -22.39 -14.70
CA GLU A 33 3.99 -22.33 -13.52
C GLU A 33 3.44 -20.91 -13.28
N PRO A 34 2.22 -20.78 -12.74
CA PRO A 34 1.59 -19.49 -12.46
C PRO A 34 2.47 -18.55 -11.62
N GLY A 35 3.05 -19.04 -10.52
CA GLY A 35 3.92 -18.22 -9.67
C GLY A 35 5.22 -17.83 -10.36
N GLY A 36 5.82 -18.72 -11.15
CA GLY A 36 7.02 -18.41 -11.94
C GLY A 36 6.81 -17.32 -13.00
N ARG A 37 5.63 -17.24 -13.61
CA ARG A 37 5.29 -16.12 -14.52
C ARG A 37 5.15 -14.80 -13.77
N LEU A 38 4.55 -14.83 -12.57
CA LEU A 38 4.41 -13.66 -11.73
C LEU A 38 5.79 -13.13 -11.30
N VAL A 39 6.71 -14.00 -10.87
CA VAL A 39 8.11 -13.65 -10.54
C VAL A 39 8.76 -12.85 -11.66
N LEU A 40 8.76 -13.39 -12.89
CA LEU A 40 9.41 -12.75 -14.04
C LEU A 40 8.81 -11.38 -14.37
N ARG A 41 7.48 -11.25 -14.20
CA ARG A 41 6.79 -10.00 -14.44
C ARG A 41 7.13 -8.97 -13.37
N CYS A 42 7.10 -9.34 -12.09
CA CYS A 42 7.47 -8.45 -10.99
C CYS A 42 8.92 -7.98 -11.10
N ALA A 43 9.87 -8.89 -11.40
CA ALA A 43 11.27 -8.54 -11.63
C ALA A 43 11.42 -7.49 -12.72
N ARG A 44 10.72 -7.67 -13.85
CA ARG A 44 10.77 -6.75 -15.00
C ARG A 44 10.10 -5.40 -14.71
N ASN A 45 8.92 -5.41 -14.10
CA ASN A 45 8.06 -4.23 -14.00
C ASN A 45 8.39 -3.37 -12.77
N LEU A 46 8.80 -4.00 -11.67
CA LEU A 46 9.13 -3.33 -10.41
C LEU A 46 10.64 -3.06 -10.25
N ASN A 47 11.46 -3.51 -11.21
CA ASN A 47 12.91 -3.35 -11.22
C ASN A 47 13.58 -3.92 -9.94
N LEU A 48 13.09 -5.08 -9.51
CA LEU A 48 13.60 -5.83 -8.37
C LEU A 48 14.51 -6.96 -8.86
N ASN A 49 15.53 -7.30 -8.08
CA ASN A 49 16.33 -8.50 -8.32
C ASN A 49 15.57 -9.77 -7.88
N GLU A 50 16.11 -10.95 -8.22
CA GLU A 50 15.42 -12.22 -7.97
C GLU A 50 15.10 -12.45 -6.48
N ASP A 51 16.07 -12.25 -5.58
CA ASP A 51 15.90 -12.44 -4.14
C ASP A 51 14.78 -11.55 -3.59
N GLU A 52 14.74 -10.29 -4.01
CA GLU A 52 13.71 -9.36 -3.57
C GLU A 52 12.31 -9.71 -4.07
N VAL A 53 12.20 -10.20 -5.30
CA VAL A 53 10.91 -10.65 -5.83
C VAL A 53 10.43 -11.85 -5.03
N PHE A 54 11.34 -12.74 -4.60
CA PHE A 54 10.99 -13.87 -3.75
C PHE A 54 10.50 -13.42 -2.38
N ASP A 55 11.21 -12.52 -1.72
CA ASP A 55 10.80 -11.98 -0.42
C ASP A 55 9.46 -11.23 -0.53
N ALA A 56 9.29 -10.41 -1.57
CA ALA A 56 8.05 -9.69 -1.84
C ALA A 56 6.86 -10.62 -2.12
N LEU A 57 7.09 -11.71 -2.85
CA LEU A 57 6.07 -12.72 -3.12
C LEU A 57 5.71 -13.54 -1.89
N ALA A 58 6.67 -13.84 -1.02
CA ALA A 58 6.39 -14.47 0.27
C ALA A 58 5.46 -13.58 1.11
N ALA A 59 5.75 -12.28 1.22
CA ALA A 59 4.87 -11.32 1.88
C ALA A 59 3.50 -11.18 1.20
N TYR A 60 3.45 -11.22 -0.14
CA TYR A 60 2.19 -11.24 -0.88
C TYR A 60 1.33 -12.47 -0.58
N LYS A 61 1.93 -13.66 -0.50
CA LYS A 61 1.23 -14.88 -0.08
C LYS A 61 0.68 -14.76 1.34
N GLN A 62 1.48 -14.24 2.27
CA GLN A 62 1.04 -13.97 3.63
C GLN A 62 -0.19 -13.04 3.63
N PHE A 63 -0.17 -11.97 2.84
CA PHE A 63 -1.34 -11.09 2.70
C PHE A 63 -2.57 -11.84 2.18
N MET A 64 -2.41 -12.72 1.19
CA MET A 64 -3.49 -13.55 0.66
C MET A 64 -4.06 -14.54 1.69
N VAL A 65 -3.23 -15.07 2.58
CA VAL A 65 -3.69 -15.86 3.75
C VAL A 65 -4.53 -15.00 4.68
N LEU A 66 -4.10 -13.77 4.99
CA LEU A 66 -4.88 -12.86 5.84
C LEU A 66 -6.24 -12.54 5.23
N LYS A 67 -6.32 -12.36 3.90
CA LYS A 67 -7.58 -12.17 3.17
C LYS A 67 -8.54 -13.34 3.39
N ALA A 68 -8.04 -14.57 3.34
CA ALA A 68 -8.83 -15.78 3.58
C ALA A 68 -9.31 -15.88 5.04
N VAL A 69 -8.40 -15.75 6.00
CA VAL A 69 -8.70 -15.85 7.44
C VAL A 69 -9.70 -14.78 7.87
N CYS A 70 -9.53 -13.54 7.40
CA CYS A 70 -10.43 -12.43 7.73
C CYS A 70 -11.72 -12.39 6.88
N LYS A 71 -11.84 -13.28 5.88
CA LYS A 71 -12.89 -13.25 4.84
C LYS A 71 -13.03 -11.85 4.25
N ASP A 72 -11.91 -11.26 3.84
CA ASP A 72 -11.83 -9.91 3.27
C ASP A 72 -11.77 -9.98 1.74
N PHE A 73 -12.78 -10.59 1.14
CA PHE A 73 -12.83 -10.78 -0.31
C PHE A 73 -13.21 -9.51 -1.06
N ASP A 74 -13.93 -8.57 -0.44
CA ASP A 74 -14.32 -7.28 -1.04
C ASP A 74 -13.29 -6.15 -0.82
N ALA A 75 -12.11 -6.45 -0.25
CA ALA A 75 -11.05 -5.48 0.08
C ALA A 75 -11.44 -4.28 0.95
N THR A 76 -12.32 -4.50 1.92
CA THR A 76 -12.81 -3.46 2.83
C THR A 76 -12.16 -3.49 4.21
N LYS A 77 -11.49 -4.59 4.59
CA LYS A 77 -11.01 -4.81 5.97
C LYS A 77 -9.50 -4.71 6.13
N LEU A 78 -8.72 -5.08 5.12
CA LEU A 78 -7.27 -5.15 5.20
C LEU A 78 -6.63 -4.24 4.15
N SER A 79 -5.47 -3.69 4.48
CA SER A 79 -4.60 -2.95 3.56
C SER A 79 -3.22 -3.60 3.58
N PRO A 80 -2.62 -3.93 2.42
CA PRO A 80 -1.23 -4.36 2.36
C PRO A 80 -0.27 -3.15 2.43
N PRO A 81 1.03 -3.38 2.72
CA PRO A 81 2.09 -2.38 2.51
C PRO A 81 2.33 -2.14 1.00
N PRO A 82 2.95 -1.00 0.62
CA PRO A 82 3.06 -0.58 -0.79
C PRO A 82 3.65 -1.62 -1.73
N LEU A 83 4.76 -2.27 -1.37
CA LEU A 83 5.39 -3.28 -2.22
C LEU A 83 4.48 -4.50 -2.43
N VAL A 84 3.79 -4.95 -1.38
CA VAL A 84 2.86 -6.08 -1.48
C VAL A 84 1.65 -5.71 -2.34
N ASP A 85 1.21 -4.46 -2.28
CA ASP A 85 0.15 -3.92 -3.15
C ASP A 85 0.58 -3.93 -4.63
N GLU A 86 1.81 -3.51 -4.94
CA GLU A 86 2.36 -3.56 -6.30
C GLU A 86 2.44 -4.99 -6.85
N ILE A 87 2.90 -5.95 -6.04
CA ILE A 87 2.91 -7.38 -6.42
C ILE A 87 1.47 -7.88 -6.68
N TRP A 88 0.52 -7.44 -5.85
CA TRP A 88 -0.88 -7.80 -6.03
C TRP A 88 -1.46 -7.24 -7.33
N HIS A 89 -1.18 -5.97 -7.67
CA HIS A 89 -1.56 -5.38 -8.95
C HIS A 89 -0.98 -6.15 -10.11
N GLU A 90 0.32 -6.49 -10.05
CA GLU A 90 0.94 -7.32 -11.08
C GLU A 90 0.18 -8.64 -11.24
N HIS A 91 -0.21 -9.31 -10.15
CA HIS A 91 -1.02 -10.53 -10.24
C HIS A 91 -2.38 -10.27 -10.90
N ILE A 92 -3.13 -9.25 -10.45
CA ILE A 92 -4.45 -8.87 -10.99
C ILE A 92 -4.40 -8.62 -12.50
N LEU A 93 -3.33 -7.99 -13.00
CA LEU A 93 -3.16 -7.70 -14.43
C LEU A 93 -3.11 -8.98 -15.29
N ASP A 94 -2.70 -10.13 -14.74
CA ASP A 94 -2.99 -11.44 -15.37
C ASP A 94 -4.38 -11.92 -14.90
N THR A 95 -5.42 -11.33 -15.48
CA THR A 95 -6.81 -11.59 -15.09
C THR A 95 -7.20 -13.07 -15.13
N ARG A 96 -6.58 -13.87 -16.01
CA ARG A 96 -6.81 -15.32 -16.09
C ARG A 96 -6.09 -16.05 -14.96
N GLY A 97 -4.80 -15.76 -14.76
CA GLY A 97 -4.00 -16.35 -13.70
C GLY A 97 -4.56 -16.02 -12.31
N TYR A 98 -4.92 -14.75 -12.10
CA TYR A 98 -5.49 -14.27 -10.84
C TYR A 98 -6.82 -14.93 -10.51
N ARG A 99 -7.75 -15.02 -11.48
CA ARG A 99 -9.01 -15.74 -11.28
C ARG A 99 -8.80 -17.21 -10.94
N ALA A 100 -7.91 -17.88 -11.66
CA ALA A 100 -7.58 -19.28 -11.38
C ALA A 100 -6.97 -19.46 -9.97
N PHE A 101 -6.12 -18.54 -9.54
CA PHE A 101 -5.57 -18.50 -8.19
C PHE A 101 -6.68 -18.34 -7.14
N CYS A 102 -7.58 -17.36 -7.30
CA CYS A 102 -8.69 -17.13 -6.39
C CYS A 102 -9.64 -18.34 -6.29
N ASP A 103 -9.99 -18.95 -7.43
CA ASP A 103 -10.83 -20.16 -7.47
C ASP A 103 -10.13 -21.36 -6.81
N ALA A 104 -8.82 -21.49 -6.98
CA ALA A 104 -8.05 -22.56 -6.37
C ALA A 104 -7.90 -22.37 -4.85
N ALA A 105 -7.49 -21.19 -4.40
CA ALA A 105 -7.17 -20.89 -3.00
C ALA A 105 -8.42 -20.66 -2.14
N PHE A 106 -9.43 -19.96 -2.65
CA PHE A 106 -10.52 -19.43 -1.83
C PHE A 106 -11.92 -19.85 -2.28
N LYS A 107 -12.05 -20.43 -3.49
CA LYS A 107 -13.35 -20.68 -4.15
C LYS A 107 -14.19 -19.40 -4.33
N GLN A 108 -13.55 -18.25 -4.20
CA GLN A 108 -14.17 -16.93 -4.27
C GLN A 108 -13.15 -15.94 -4.82
N PHE A 109 -13.62 -15.00 -5.64
CA PHE A 109 -12.78 -13.93 -6.18
C PHE A 109 -12.44 -12.92 -5.09
N VAL A 110 -11.20 -12.41 -5.09
CA VAL A 110 -10.78 -11.34 -4.18
C VAL A 110 -10.73 -10.05 -4.99
N ASP A 111 -11.61 -9.12 -4.68
CA ASP A 111 -11.68 -7.83 -5.35
C ASP A 111 -10.57 -6.91 -4.86
N HIS A 112 -10.24 -5.92 -5.70
CA HIS A 112 -9.33 -4.84 -5.37
C HIS A 112 -10.07 -3.51 -5.50
N ASP A 113 -9.96 -2.67 -4.47
CA ASP A 113 -10.52 -1.32 -4.45
C ASP A 113 -9.43 -0.29 -4.79
N PRO A 114 -9.39 0.25 -6.03
CA PRO A 114 -8.41 1.27 -6.41
C PRO A 114 -8.63 2.62 -5.72
N ASP A 115 -9.82 2.87 -5.20
CA ASP A 115 -10.19 4.09 -4.49
C ASP A 115 -10.00 3.96 -2.97
N GLY A 116 -9.57 2.79 -2.49
CA GLY A 116 -9.30 2.55 -1.06
C GLY A 116 -8.27 3.51 -0.46
N VAL A 117 -7.42 4.14 -1.28
CA VAL A 117 -6.44 5.16 -0.84
C VAL A 117 -7.10 6.46 -0.36
N LEU A 118 -8.34 6.72 -0.77
CA LEU A 118 -9.02 8.00 -0.53
C LEU A 118 -9.59 8.13 0.89
N ASP A 119 -9.83 7.01 1.56
CA ASP A 119 -10.30 6.97 2.94
C ASP A 119 -9.12 6.88 3.91
N CYS A 120 -8.53 8.05 4.23
CA CYS A 120 -7.34 8.15 5.08
C CYS A 120 -7.59 7.56 6.49
N GLY A 121 -8.73 7.86 7.08
CA GLY A 121 -9.12 7.37 8.40
C GLY A 121 -9.30 5.85 8.43
N ALA A 122 -10.04 5.27 7.46
CA ALA A 122 -10.18 3.82 7.39
C ALA A 122 -8.90 3.12 6.93
N ARG A 123 -8.02 3.78 6.17
CA ARG A 123 -6.74 3.20 5.74
C ARG A 123 -5.84 2.91 6.94
N ARG A 124 -5.67 3.84 7.88
CA ARG A 124 -4.87 3.60 9.10
C ARG A 124 -5.41 2.42 9.90
N VAL A 125 -6.72 2.36 10.10
CA VAL A 125 -7.39 1.25 10.82
C VAL A 125 -7.19 -0.08 10.10
N ARG A 126 -7.33 -0.12 8.78
CA ARG A 126 -7.08 -1.33 7.98
C ARG A 126 -5.62 -1.79 8.08
N ARG A 127 -4.65 -0.87 8.02
CA ARG A 127 -3.22 -1.18 8.17
C ARG A 127 -2.90 -1.77 9.55
N GLU A 128 -3.38 -1.15 10.62
CA GLU A 128 -3.21 -1.63 11.99
C GLU A 128 -3.83 -3.02 12.16
N ARG A 129 -5.03 -3.23 11.60
CA ARG A 129 -5.68 -4.55 11.58
C ARG A 129 -4.87 -5.59 10.81
N THR A 130 -4.32 -5.24 9.65
CA THR A 130 -3.47 -6.14 8.86
C THR A 130 -2.25 -6.57 9.68
N LEU A 131 -1.54 -5.64 10.33
CA LEU A 131 -0.37 -5.96 11.13
C LEU A 131 -0.70 -6.82 12.35
N HIS A 132 -1.83 -6.54 13.02
CA HIS A 132 -2.29 -7.36 14.13
C HIS A 132 -2.56 -8.80 13.68
N LYS A 133 -3.27 -8.97 12.56
CA LYS A 133 -3.59 -10.30 12.00
C LYS A 133 -2.36 -11.01 11.42
N LEU A 134 -1.41 -10.28 10.86
CA LEU A 134 -0.12 -10.83 10.43
C LEU A 134 0.61 -11.47 11.60
N LYS A 135 0.73 -10.75 12.71
CA LYS A 135 1.37 -11.26 13.93
C LYS A 135 0.63 -12.43 14.54
N GLU A 136 -0.70 -12.44 14.49
CA GLU A 136 -1.52 -13.56 14.95
C GLU A 136 -1.32 -14.82 14.10
N CYS A 137 -1.25 -14.68 12.77
CA CYS A 137 -1.15 -15.82 11.84
C CYS A 137 0.27 -16.36 11.67
N PHE A 138 1.29 -15.51 11.80
CA PHE A 138 2.67 -15.83 11.45
C PHE A 138 3.69 -15.54 12.56
N GLU A 139 3.23 -15.08 13.73
CA GLU A 139 4.09 -14.73 14.87
C GLU A 139 5.20 -13.71 14.54
N ASP A 140 6.42 -14.18 14.26
CA ASP A 140 7.58 -13.41 13.81
C ASP A 140 8.19 -13.96 12.50
N GLU A 141 7.51 -14.92 11.84
CA GLU A 141 7.90 -15.52 10.55
C GLU A 141 7.48 -14.65 9.35
N TYR A 142 7.84 -13.38 9.35
CA TYR A 142 7.66 -12.48 8.21
C TYR A 142 8.76 -11.43 8.15
N ASP A 143 9.06 -10.94 6.94
CA ASP A 143 10.03 -9.87 6.77
C ASP A 143 9.44 -8.53 7.24
N ARG A 144 9.90 -8.06 8.41
CA ARG A 144 9.50 -6.78 8.98
C ARG A 144 9.81 -5.60 8.08
N HIS A 145 10.84 -5.66 7.25
CA HIS A 145 11.19 -4.58 6.32
C HIS A 145 10.16 -4.45 5.19
N ILE A 146 9.67 -5.57 4.65
CA ILE A 146 8.62 -5.57 3.62
C ILE A 146 7.27 -5.19 4.22
N TRP A 147 6.99 -5.68 5.44
CA TRP A 147 5.79 -5.33 6.20
C TRP A 147 5.87 -3.98 6.91
N THR A 148 6.90 -3.19 6.61
CA THR A 148 6.96 -1.79 6.99
C THR A 148 6.08 -0.96 6.05
N TYR A 149 5.35 0.00 6.62
CA TYR A 149 4.70 1.06 5.87
C TYR A 149 5.64 2.26 5.92
N PRO A 150 6.60 2.40 5.00
CA PRO A 150 7.53 3.51 5.09
C PRO A 150 6.73 4.82 5.01
N LEU A 151 6.93 5.66 6.03
CA LEU A 151 6.82 7.11 5.91
C LEU A 151 8.04 7.57 5.11
N GLU A 152 8.17 7.16 3.84
CA GLU A 152 9.16 7.70 2.90
C GLU A 152 9.15 6.91 1.60
N ASN A 153 9.56 7.62 0.56
CA ASN A 153 9.73 7.19 -0.82
C ASN A 153 10.88 6.16 -1.00
N SER A 154 10.90 5.11 -0.18
CA SER A 154 12.05 4.21 0.00
C SER A 154 12.03 2.95 -0.86
N PHE A 155 10.90 2.58 -1.49
CA PHE A 155 10.93 1.45 -2.44
C PHE A 155 11.61 1.80 -3.76
N LYS A 156 11.62 3.09 -4.16
CA LYS A 156 12.37 3.54 -5.35
C LYS A 156 13.86 3.77 -5.10
N ARG A 157 14.32 3.90 -3.84
CA ARG A 157 15.70 4.35 -3.56
C ARG A 157 16.70 3.23 -3.26
N LYS A 158 16.28 1.99 -3.06
CA LYS A 158 17.23 0.86 -2.96
C LYS A 158 17.64 0.32 -4.34
N TYR A 159 16.87 0.60 -5.41
CA TYR A 159 17.10 0.06 -6.77
C TYR A 159 17.03 1.10 -7.90
N ALA A 160 17.19 2.39 -7.59
CA ALA A 160 17.53 3.36 -8.62
C ALA A 160 18.94 3.02 -9.13
N VAL A 161 19.04 2.51 -10.35
CA VAL A 161 20.30 2.37 -11.09
C VAL A 161 21.06 3.69 -10.97
N VAL A 162 22.26 3.65 -10.41
CA VAL A 162 23.23 4.74 -10.49
C VAL A 162 23.48 5.01 -11.96
N ARG A 163 22.82 6.05 -12.50
CA ARG A 163 23.33 6.76 -13.66
C ARG A 163 23.89 8.07 -13.14
N ASP A 164 25.16 8.21 -13.42
CA ASP A 164 26.05 9.30 -13.07
C ASP A 164 25.45 10.64 -13.49
N GLU A 165 25.04 11.48 -12.52
CA GLU A 165 24.95 12.92 -12.69
C GLU A 165 25.41 13.60 -11.40
N GLN A 166 26.54 14.29 -11.51
CA GLN A 166 27.05 15.24 -10.54
C GLN A 166 26.07 16.43 -10.47
N GLY A 167 25.08 16.33 -9.58
CA GLY A 167 24.24 17.43 -9.12
C GLY A 167 24.51 17.72 -7.63
N PRO A 168 24.37 18.98 -7.16
CA PRO A 168 24.83 19.38 -5.84
C PRO A 168 24.05 18.67 -4.74
N GLN A 169 24.79 18.16 -3.75
CA GLN A 169 24.27 17.60 -2.51
C GLN A 169 23.33 18.60 -1.81
N PRO A 170 22.07 18.27 -1.49
CA PRO A 170 21.32 19.08 -0.55
C PRO A 170 21.89 18.80 0.85
N SER A 171 22.63 19.78 1.32
CA SER A 171 23.08 19.93 2.69
C SER A 171 21.92 19.78 3.67
N THR A 172 22.22 19.06 4.73
CA THR A 172 21.49 18.95 6.00
C THR A 172 21.08 20.32 6.57
N SER A 173 19.86 20.74 6.23
CA SER A 173 19.07 21.75 6.96
C SER A 173 17.64 21.76 6.42
N GLY A 174 16.96 20.60 6.46
CA GLY A 174 15.59 20.45 5.98
C GLY A 174 14.59 21.17 6.89
N GLY A 175 14.46 22.49 6.71
CA GLY A 175 13.47 23.31 7.37
C GLY A 175 12.06 22.78 7.09
N SER A 176 11.23 22.77 8.13
CA SER A 176 9.78 22.58 7.99
C SER A 176 9.18 23.63 7.05
N LEU A 177 8.32 23.21 6.14
CA LEU A 177 7.53 24.04 5.24
C LEU A 177 6.23 24.47 5.96
N ASN A 178 5.87 25.73 5.82
CA ASN A 178 4.55 26.23 6.17
C ASN A 178 3.67 26.19 4.93
N ILE A 179 2.64 25.36 4.95
CA ILE A 179 1.68 25.22 3.85
C ILE A 179 0.30 25.69 4.31
N ARG A 180 -0.53 26.17 3.39
CA ARG A 180 -1.91 26.57 3.67
C ARG A 180 -2.90 25.69 2.94
N VAL A 181 -3.97 25.28 3.62
CA VAL A 181 -5.07 24.53 3.03
C VAL A 181 -6.29 25.43 2.94
N ARG A 182 -6.79 25.64 1.73
CA ARG A 182 -7.93 26.52 1.44
C ARG A 182 -9.16 25.72 1.03
N SER A 183 -10.26 25.90 1.76
CA SER A 183 -11.59 25.40 1.41
C SER A 183 -12.20 26.16 0.23
N ALA A 184 -13.09 25.52 -0.53
CA ALA A 184 -13.99 26.20 -1.47
C ALA A 184 -14.85 27.31 -0.82
N SER A 185 -15.09 27.24 0.49
CA SER A 185 -15.78 28.30 1.25
C SER A 185 -14.90 29.51 1.61
N GLY A 186 -13.62 29.50 1.23
CA GLY A 186 -12.65 30.56 1.54
C GLY A 186 -11.99 30.44 2.92
N ARG A 187 -12.25 29.36 3.68
CA ARG A 187 -11.55 29.07 4.95
C ARG A 187 -10.13 28.61 4.67
N GLU A 188 -9.14 29.23 5.29
CA GLU A 188 -7.73 28.86 5.20
C GLU A 188 -7.20 28.37 6.54
N GLU A 189 -6.42 27.30 6.53
CA GLU A 189 -5.70 26.80 7.71
C GLU A 189 -4.24 26.53 7.38
N TYR A 190 -3.33 26.86 8.31
CA TYR A 190 -1.89 26.77 8.11
C TYR A 190 -1.33 25.56 8.84
N PHE A 191 -0.48 24.80 8.16
CA PHE A 191 0.19 23.63 8.69
C PHE A 191 1.68 23.75 8.51
N LYS A 192 2.42 23.26 9.50
CA LYS A 192 3.87 23.16 9.46
C LYS A 192 4.24 21.70 9.26
N VAL A 193 4.83 21.38 8.11
CA VAL A 193 5.14 20.00 7.69
C VAL A 193 6.60 19.86 7.33
N MET A 194 7.17 18.68 7.52
CA MET A 194 8.51 18.41 6.97
C MET A 194 8.35 17.97 5.51
N PRO A 195 9.29 18.35 4.61
CA PRO A 195 9.25 17.95 3.20
C PRO A 195 9.15 16.43 2.99
N THR A 196 9.61 15.62 3.94
CA THR A 196 9.63 14.15 3.89
C THR A 196 8.44 13.48 4.56
N THR A 197 7.57 14.25 5.25
CA THR A 197 6.43 13.66 5.96
C THR A 197 5.21 13.59 5.04
N PRO A 198 4.51 12.43 4.94
CA PRO A 198 3.31 12.30 4.13
C PRO A 198 2.19 13.27 4.55
N LEU A 199 1.45 13.75 3.55
CA LEU A 199 0.37 14.72 3.73
C LEU A 199 -0.88 14.15 4.41
N GLU A 200 -0.97 12.83 4.63
CA GLU A 200 -2.04 12.16 5.38
C GLU A 200 -2.38 12.89 6.69
N ARG A 201 -1.37 13.35 7.45
CA ARG A 201 -1.60 14.06 8.71
C ARG A 201 -2.23 15.44 8.53
N VAL A 202 -1.89 16.14 7.45
CA VAL A 202 -2.49 17.45 7.12
C VAL A 202 -3.96 17.25 6.75
N PHE A 203 -4.24 16.22 5.96
CA PHE A 203 -5.59 15.92 5.49
C PHE A 203 -6.51 15.50 6.65
N ASP A 204 -6.03 14.62 7.53
CA ASP A 204 -6.75 14.19 8.73
C ASP A 204 -7.03 15.39 9.66
N ALA A 205 -6.02 16.22 9.93
CA ALA A 205 -6.14 17.37 10.82
C ALA A 205 -7.14 18.41 10.28
N TRP A 206 -7.02 18.76 8.99
CA TRP A 206 -7.93 19.70 8.34
C TRP A 206 -9.37 19.17 8.30
N SER A 207 -9.55 17.89 7.92
CA SER A 207 -10.90 17.28 7.83
C SER A 207 -11.58 17.24 9.19
N THR A 208 -10.82 16.92 10.24
CA THR A 208 -11.31 16.95 11.63
C THR A 208 -11.70 18.35 12.07
N GLN A 209 -10.88 19.36 11.73
CA GLN A 209 -11.11 20.75 12.15
C GLN A 209 -12.25 21.43 11.39
N VAL A 210 -12.53 21.01 10.16
CA VAL A 210 -13.65 21.47 9.35
C VAL A 210 -14.92 20.64 9.60
N GLY A 211 -14.79 19.47 10.22
CA GLY A 211 -15.92 18.59 10.56
C GLY A 211 -16.49 17.84 9.35
N VAL A 212 -15.66 17.59 8.33
CA VAL A 212 -16.04 16.88 7.10
C VAL A 212 -15.36 15.52 7.05
N CYS A 213 -16.02 14.55 6.40
CA CYS A 213 -15.41 13.24 6.19
C CYS A 213 -14.25 13.39 5.19
N ALA A 214 -13.08 12.82 5.50
CA ALA A 214 -11.93 12.83 4.60
C ALA A 214 -12.26 12.24 3.21
N ALA A 215 -13.18 11.26 3.16
CA ALA A 215 -13.66 10.67 1.92
C ALA A 215 -14.61 11.57 1.10
N SER A 216 -15.10 12.69 1.66
CA SER A 216 -15.97 13.65 0.96
C SER A 216 -15.22 14.85 0.39
N VAL A 217 -13.90 14.88 0.51
CA VAL A 217 -13.07 16.00 0.08
C VAL A 217 -11.88 15.52 -0.74
N ARG A 218 -11.40 16.39 -1.64
CA ARG A 218 -10.18 16.17 -2.42
C ARG A 218 -9.25 17.35 -2.25
N PHE A 219 -7.97 17.04 -2.03
CA PHE A 219 -6.90 18.02 -1.97
C PHE A 219 -6.21 18.12 -3.33
N LEU A 220 -6.01 19.34 -3.78
CA LEU A 220 -5.38 19.67 -5.05
C LEU A 220 -4.16 20.56 -4.79
N PHE A 221 -3.07 20.30 -5.53
CA PHE A 221 -1.90 21.16 -5.62
C PHE A 221 -1.68 21.47 -7.10
N ASP A 222 -1.59 22.75 -7.47
CA ASP A 222 -1.51 23.20 -8.87
C ASP A 222 -2.55 22.54 -9.79
N GLY A 223 -3.78 22.37 -9.27
CA GLY A 223 -4.89 21.72 -9.98
C GLY A 223 -4.78 20.20 -10.11
N SER A 224 -3.67 19.59 -9.70
CA SER A 224 -3.46 18.14 -9.69
C SER A 224 -3.88 17.53 -8.36
N ARG A 225 -4.48 16.35 -8.39
CA ARG A 225 -4.91 15.65 -7.18
C ARG A 225 -3.72 15.16 -6.37
N VAL A 226 -3.71 15.51 -5.08
CA VAL A 226 -2.70 15.06 -4.13
C VAL A 226 -3.22 13.83 -3.38
N ARG A 227 -2.40 12.78 -3.33
CA ARG A 227 -2.66 11.57 -2.56
C ARG A 227 -2.10 11.69 -1.15
N CYS A 228 -2.70 10.98 -0.19
CA CYS A 228 -2.30 11.05 1.22
C CYS A 228 -0.92 10.44 1.51
N ASP A 229 -0.45 9.53 0.66
CA ASP A 229 0.88 8.92 0.75
C ASP A 229 2.00 9.79 0.16
N GLN A 230 1.68 10.84 -0.58
CA GLN A 230 2.68 11.76 -1.13
C GLN A 230 3.20 12.71 -0.05
N THR A 231 4.49 13.03 -0.16
CA THR A 231 5.14 14.06 0.67
C THR A 231 5.17 15.40 -0.07
N PRO A 232 5.30 16.55 0.62
CA PRO A 232 5.48 17.85 -0.02
C PRO A 232 6.62 17.85 -1.05
N ALA A 233 7.74 17.18 -0.75
CA ALA A 233 8.86 17.08 -1.68
C ALA A 233 8.51 16.33 -2.98
N ASP A 234 7.64 15.31 -2.92
CA ASP A 234 7.29 14.48 -4.07
C ASP A 234 6.42 15.22 -5.10
N ILE A 235 5.66 16.21 -4.63
CA ILE A 235 4.79 17.04 -5.47
C ILE A 235 5.37 18.43 -5.72
N GLY A 236 6.61 18.70 -5.26
CA GLY A 236 7.33 19.95 -5.52
C GLY A 236 6.80 21.14 -4.73
N MET A 237 6.26 20.93 -3.52
CA MET A 237 5.79 22.02 -2.65
C MET A 237 6.95 22.77 -1.99
N GLU A 238 6.83 24.09 -1.93
CA GLU A 238 7.72 25.04 -1.27
C GLU A 238 7.07 25.69 -0.04
N ASP A 239 7.85 26.49 0.72
CA ASP A 239 7.33 27.22 1.88
C ASP A 239 6.37 28.34 1.42
N GLY A 240 5.17 28.36 1.98
CA GLY A 240 4.08 29.29 1.63
C GLY A 240 3.06 28.72 0.64
N ASP A 241 3.28 27.51 0.13
CA ASP A 241 2.41 26.90 -0.87
C ASP A 241 1.02 26.53 -0.36
N GLN A 242 0.11 26.34 -1.31
CA GLN A 242 -1.30 26.15 -1.04
C GLN A 242 -1.86 24.84 -1.57
N LEU A 243 -2.64 24.16 -0.74
CA LEU A 243 -3.52 23.08 -1.13
C LEU A 243 -4.96 23.57 -1.20
N ASP A 244 -5.61 23.35 -2.35
CA ASP A 244 -7.03 23.60 -2.50
C ASP A 244 -7.83 22.37 -2.08
N CYS A 245 -8.80 22.55 -1.19
CA CYS A 245 -9.72 21.52 -0.75
C CYS A 245 -11.09 21.75 -1.38
N ILE A 246 -11.53 20.77 -2.17
CA ILE A 246 -12.82 20.78 -2.85
C ILE A 246 -13.70 19.64 -2.35
N ALA A 247 -15.00 19.90 -2.20
CA ALA A 247 -15.96 18.86 -1.92
C ALA A 247 -16.09 17.92 -3.13
N GLU A 248 -16.17 16.62 -2.87
CA GLU A 248 -16.50 15.64 -3.89
C GLU A 248 -17.98 15.79 -4.29
N MET A 249 -18.22 16.47 -5.41
CA MET A 249 -19.54 16.53 -6.02
C MET A 249 -19.83 15.17 -6.67
N ARG A 250 -20.57 14.31 -5.97
CA ARG A 250 -21.17 13.13 -6.59
C ARG A 250 -22.29 13.62 -7.49
N GLY A 251 -22.18 13.38 -8.81
CA GLY A 251 -23.26 13.62 -9.75
C GLY A 251 -24.51 12.87 -9.30
N CYS A 252 -25.66 13.53 -9.41
CA CYS A 252 -26.96 13.01 -9.05
C CYS A 252 -27.37 11.80 -9.89
#